data_AF-A0A5E4G0F1-F1
#
_entry.id   AF-A0A5E4G0F1-F1
#
_cell.length_a   1.000
_cell.length_b   1.000
_cell.length_c   1.000
_cell.angle_alpha   90.00
_cell.angle_beta   90.00
_cell.angle_gamma   90.00
#
_symmetry.space_group_name_H-M   'P 1'
#
loop_
_entity.id
_entity.type
_entity.pdbx_description
1 polymer ?
#
loop_
_entity_poly.entity_id
_entity_poly.type
_entity_poly.pdbx_seq_one_letter_code
_entity_poly.pdbx_strand_id
1 'polypeptide(L)'
;CNSDHTLFLKHRKGKVTTLIIYVDDMIITRNDKQEISQLQDYLATEFEMKDLGGLKYFLGIEVARSQQGIFLSQRKYVLDLLTDTGMLDCKPADPPIVQNHHLGEYPDQVLTNKERYQ
;
A
#
# COMPACT_ATOMS: atom_id res chain seq x y z
N CYS A 1 23.17 -5.11 -4.02
CA CYS A 1 21.86 -4.45 -3.99
C CYS A 1 21.50 -4.14 -2.56
N ASN A 2 21.66 -2.89 -2.13
CA ASN A 2 21.12 -2.43 -0.86
C ASN A 2 19.62 -2.31 -1.06
N SER A 3 18.87 -3.31 -0.58
CA SER A 3 17.43 -3.21 -0.48
C SER A 3 17.11 -2.19 0.61
N ASP A 4 16.62 -1.01 0.23
CA ASP A 4 16.02 -0.08 1.18
C ASP A 4 14.90 -0.82 1.90
N HIS A 5 15.16 -1.17 3.17
CA HIS A 5 14.23 -1.91 3.99
C HIS A 5 13.14 -0.94 4.47
N THR A 6 12.14 -0.70 3.61
CA THR A 6 10.94 0.07 3.97
C THR A 6 10.04 -0.70 4.92
N LEU A 7 10.19 -2.03 5.01
CA LEU A 7 9.42 -2.92 5.87
C LEU A 7 10.26 -3.40 7.07
N PHE A 8 9.81 -3.05 8.26
CA PHE A 8 10.38 -3.49 9.54
C PHE A 8 9.41 -4.44 10.25
N LEU A 9 9.91 -5.61 10.63
CA LEU A 9 9.15 -6.63 11.35
C LEU A 9 9.78 -6.89 12.72
N LYS A 10 8.96 -6.81 13.76
CA LYS A 10 9.34 -7.16 15.13
C LYS A 10 8.49 -8.31 15.62
N HIS A 11 9.14 -9.40 16.00
CA HIS A 11 8.49 -10.59 16.56
C HIS A 11 8.76 -10.67 18.06
N ARG A 12 7.71 -10.83 18.89
CA ARG A 12 7.86 -11.01 20.34
C ARG A 12 6.76 -11.92 20.88
N LYS A 13 7.12 -13.10 21.40
CA LYS A 13 6.20 -14.04 22.07
C LYS A 13 4.87 -14.28 21.32
N GLY A 14 4.93 -14.47 20.00
CA GLY A 14 3.74 -14.67 19.15
C GLY A 14 3.01 -13.38 18.72
N LYS A 15 3.50 -12.20 19.13
CA LYS A 15 3.04 -10.90 18.63
C LYS A 15 3.95 -10.44 17.49
N VAL A 16 3.33 -9.93 16.43
CA VAL A 16 4.02 -9.39 15.26
C VAL A 16 3.66 -7.93 15.13
N THR A 17 4.68 -7.08 15.09
CA THR A 17 4.57 -5.67 14.70
C THR A 17 5.20 -5.49 13.34
N THR A 18 4.48 -4.83 12.46
CA THR A 18 4.92 -4.44 11.14
C THR A 18 4.90 -2.92 11.05
N LEU A 19 6.02 -2.34 10.66
CA LEU A 19 6.15 -0.92 10.34
C LEU A 19 6.60 -0.82 8.89
N ILE A 20 5.89 -0.04 8.09
CA ILE A 20 6.25 0.29 6.71
C ILE A 20 6.52 1.78 6.65
N ILE A 21 7.65 2.18 6.08
CA ILE A 21 8.05 3.58 5.90
C ILE A 21 8.21 3.83 4.41
N TYR A 22 7.49 4.83 3.88
CA TYR A 22 7.62 5.30 2.52
C TYR A 22 7.66 6.82 2.50
N VAL A 23 8.83 7.39 2.24
CA VAL A 23 9.06 8.86 2.23
C VAL A 23 8.47 9.49 3.50
N ASP A 24 7.35 10.21 3.39
CA ASP A 24 6.70 10.92 4.50
C ASP A 24 5.59 10.09 5.20
N ASP A 25 5.21 8.95 4.63
CA ASP A 25 4.13 8.09 5.13
C ASP A 25 4.66 6.90 5.94
N MET A 26 4.11 6.70 7.14
CA MET A 26 4.39 5.54 7.99
C MET A 26 3.11 4.72 8.22
N ILE A 27 3.16 3.42 7.90
CA ILE A 27 2.08 2.47 8.21
C ILE A 27 2.52 1.57 9.35
N ILE A 28 1.75 1.56 10.43
CA ILE A 28 1.96 0.68 11.58
C ILE A 28 0.82 -0.34 11.64
N THR A 29 1.16 -1.62 11.76
CA THR A 29 0.20 -2.71 11.97
C THR A 29 0.71 -3.64 13.06
N ARG A 30 -0.19 -4.03 13.97
CA ARG A 30 0.11 -4.99 15.03
C ARG A 30 -1.15 -5.74 15.45
N ASN A 31 -0.96 -6.89 16.06
CA ASN A 31 -2.02 -7.62 16.75
C ASN A 31 -2.30 -7.15 18.20
N ASP A 32 -1.56 -6.16 18.71
CA ASP A 32 -1.75 -5.59 20.06
C ASP A 32 -1.91 -4.07 20.00
N LYS A 33 -3.08 -3.56 20.42
CA LYS A 33 -3.42 -2.14 20.37
C LYS A 33 -2.62 -1.28 21.36
N GLN A 34 -2.32 -1.77 22.57
CA GLN A 34 -1.56 -0.98 23.55
C GLN A 34 -0.15 -0.69 23.04
N GLU A 35 0.44 -1.70 22.43
CA GLU A 35 1.82 -1.66 21.96
C GLU A 35 1.93 -0.91 20.61
N ILE A 36 0.82 -0.68 19.88
CA ILE A 36 0.75 0.30 18.77
C ILE A 36 0.80 1.72 19.33
N SER A 37 -0.02 2.02 20.35
CA SER A 37 -0.05 3.36 20.97
C SER A 37 1.33 3.75 21.49
N GLN A 38 2.00 2.86 22.22
CA GLN A 38 3.35 3.12 22.72
C GLN A 38 4.37 3.38 21.60
N LEU A 39 4.25 2.68 20.46
CA LEU A 39 5.13 2.89 19.32
C LEU A 39 4.82 4.21 18.61
N GLN A 40 3.54 4.56 18.46
CA GLN A 40 3.12 5.85 17.93
C GLN A 40 3.62 7.00 18.82
N ASP A 41 3.44 6.90 20.14
CA ASP A 41 3.89 7.94 21.09
C ASP A 41 5.41 8.13 21.04
N TYR A 42 6.16 7.03 20.96
CA TYR A 42 7.61 7.06 20.80
C TYR A 42 8.02 7.75 19.50
N LEU A 43 7.41 7.36 18.37
CA LEU A 43 7.70 7.97 17.08
C LEU A 43 7.28 9.45 17.03
N ALA A 44 6.22 9.84 17.74
CA ALA A 44 5.74 11.22 17.80
C ALA A 44 6.66 12.12 18.64
N THR A 45 7.48 11.53 19.49
CA THR A 45 8.49 12.25 20.27
C THR A 45 9.73 12.53 19.42
N GLU A 46 10.11 11.59 18.55
CA GLU A 46 11.31 11.71 17.70
C GLU A 46 11.03 12.41 16.35
N PHE A 47 9.80 12.32 15.84
CA PHE A 47 9.38 12.86 14.55
C PHE A 47 8.11 13.69 14.70
N GLU A 48 8.00 14.78 13.93
CA GLU A 48 6.75 15.54 13.82
C GLU A 48 5.74 14.71 13.01
N MET A 49 4.96 13.89 13.72
CA MET A 49 4.00 12.97 13.12
C MET A 49 2.56 13.35 13.43
N LYS A 50 1.67 13.06 12.50
CA LYS A 50 0.22 13.20 12.68
C LYS A 50 -0.44 11.85 12.50
N ASP A 51 -1.29 11.48 13.46
CA ASP A 51 -2.13 10.30 13.28
C ASP A 51 -3.23 10.58 12.23
N LEU A 52 -3.20 9.82 11.14
CA LEU A 52 -4.22 9.85 10.08
C LEU A 52 -5.35 8.84 10.35
N GLY A 53 -5.23 8.05 11.42
CA GLY A 53 -6.15 6.98 11.78
C GLY A 53 -5.97 5.74 10.91
N GLY A 54 -7.07 5.05 10.63
CA GLY A 54 -7.03 3.87 9.77
C GLY A 54 -6.55 4.19 8.35
N LEU A 55 -5.71 3.31 7.79
CA LEU A 55 -5.21 3.44 6.41
C LEU A 55 -6.36 3.59 5.42
N LYS A 56 -6.48 4.78 4.82
CA LYS A 56 -7.48 5.11 3.79
C LYS A 56 -6.85 5.37 2.43
N TYR A 57 -5.65 5.91 2.40
CA TYR A 57 -4.90 6.23 1.18
C TYR A 57 -3.43 5.89 1.41
N PHE A 58 -2.79 5.26 0.43
CA PHE A 58 -1.36 5.02 0.41
C PHE A 58 -0.87 4.86 -1.02
N LEU A 59 0.17 5.59 -1.45
CA LEU A 59 0.70 5.54 -2.82
C LEU A 59 -0.37 5.76 -3.91
N GLY A 60 -1.37 6.62 -3.66
CA GLY A 60 -2.50 6.80 -4.59
C GLY A 60 -3.51 5.65 -4.62
N ILE A 61 -3.36 4.65 -3.75
CA ILE A 61 -4.33 3.56 -3.54
C ILE A 61 -5.27 3.94 -2.40
N GLU A 62 -6.54 4.06 -2.72
CA GLU A 62 -7.66 4.09 -1.78
C GLU A 62 -7.89 2.72 -1.18
N VAL A 63 -8.01 2.66 0.14
CA VAL A 63 -8.30 1.47 0.92
C VAL A 63 -9.63 1.66 1.63
N ALA A 64 -10.65 0.96 1.16
CA ALA A 64 -11.94 0.87 1.84
C ALA A 64 -12.05 -0.49 2.55
N ARG A 65 -12.51 -0.47 3.80
CA ARG A 65 -12.75 -1.68 4.59
C ARG A 65 -14.24 -1.83 4.86
N SER A 66 -14.78 -3.01 4.59
CA SER A 66 -16.17 -3.38 4.92
C SER A 66 -16.19 -4.72 5.65
N GLN A 67 -17.35 -5.12 6.16
CA GLN A 67 -17.52 -6.46 6.75
C GLN A 67 -17.28 -7.59 5.74
N GLN A 68 -17.40 -7.30 4.45
CA GLN A 68 -17.22 -8.28 3.37
C GLN A 68 -15.76 -8.43 2.94
N GLY A 69 -14.89 -7.48 3.31
CA GLY A 69 -13.47 -7.53 2.97
C GLY A 69 -12.83 -6.16 2.82
N ILE A 70 -11.70 -6.15 2.11
CA ILE A 70 -10.91 -4.96 1.81
C ILE A 70 -11.05 -4.67 0.31
N PHE A 71 -11.42 -3.44 -0.02
CA PHE A 71 -11.49 -2.95 -1.38
C PHE A 71 -10.37 -1.95 -1.62
N LEU A 72 -9.64 -2.13 -2.72
CA LEU A 72 -8.53 -1.27 -3.14
C LEU A 72 -8.92 -0.59 -4.46
N SER A 73 -8.72 0.72 -4.53
CA SER A 73 -9.03 1.54 -5.72
C SER A 73 -7.90 2.50 -6.00
N GLN A 74 -7.44 2.58 -7.25
CA GLN A 74 -6.57 3.67 -7.73
C GLN A 74 -7.33 4.66 -8.61
N ARG A 75 -8.67 4.58 -8.65
CA ARG A 75 -9.49 5.35 -9.59
C ARG A 75 -9.21 6.85 -9.47
N LYS A 76 -9.14 7.37 -8.25
CA LYS A 76 -8.84 8.78 -8.01
C LYS A 76 -7.47 9.17 -8.54
N TYR A 77 -6.43 8.41 -8.21
CA TYR A 77 -5.07 8.65 -8.71
C TYR A 77 -5.01 8.66 -10.25
N VAL A 78 -5.66 7.69 -10.90
CA VAL A 78 -5.72 7.62 -12.37
C VAL A 78 -6.45 8.83 -12.96
N LEU A 79 -7.57 9.25 -12.38
CA LEU A 79 -8.31 10.43 -12.85
C LEU A 79 -7.51 11.72 -12.67
N ASP A 80 -6.86 11.88 -11.51
CA ASP A 80 -6.01 13.04 -11.22
C ASP A 80 -4.83 13.07 -12.22
N LEU A 81 -4.18 11.94 -12.48
CA LEU A 81 -3.10 11.82 -13.48
C LEU A 81 -3.57 12.13 -14.91
N LEU A 82 -4.74 11.61 -15.32
CA LEU A 82 -5.31 11.91 -16.64
C LEU A 82 -5.68 13.38 -16.78
N THR A 83 -6.11 14.02 -15.69
CA THR A 83 -6.38 15.46 -15.67
C THR A 83 -5.09 16.25 -15.84
N ASP A 84 -4.05 15.94 -15.06
CA ASP A 84 -2.77 16.63 -15.07
C ASP A 84 -2.03 16.50 -16.41
N THR A 85 -2.22 15.38 -17.10
CA THR A 85 -1.64 15.13 -18.43
C THR A 85 -2.51 15.63 -19.59
N GLY A 86 -3.70 16.17 -19.31
CA GLY A 86 -4.66 16.60 -20.34
C GLY A 86 -5.25 15.44 -21.15
N MET A 87 -5.23 14.23 -20.60
CA MET A 87 -5.66 12.99 -21.25
C MET A 87 -7.06 12.52 -20.83
N LEU A 88 -7.79 13.31 -20.05
CA LEU A 88 -9.12 12.92 -19.55
C LEU A 88 -10.12 12.60 -20.67
N ASP A 89 -10.04 13.31 -21.80
CA ASP A 89 -10.88 13.13 -22.99
C ASP A 89 -10.22 12.30 -24.10
N CYS A 90 -9.08 11.67 -23.81
CA CYS A 90 -8.40 10.82 -24.78
C CYS A 90 -9.21 9.54 -25.05
N LYS A 91 -9.03 8.98 -26.26
CA LYS A 91 -9.64 7.69 -26.61
C LYS A 91 -9.16 6.61 -25.63
N PRO A 92 -10.06 5.75 -25.11
CA PRO A 92 -9.67 4.65 -24.25
C PRO A 92 -8.64 3.77 -24.96
N ALA A 93 -7.56 3.43 -24.24
CA ALA A 93 -6.62 2.41 -24.65
C ALA A 93 -6.94 1.11 -23.89
N ASP A 94 -6.60 -0.03 -24.48
CA ASP A 94 -6.77 -1.31 -23.80
C ASP A 94 -5.93 -1.35 -22.52
N PRO A 95 -6.52 -1.71 -21.36
CA PRO A 95 -5.76 -1.78 -20.12
C PRO A 95 -4.69 -2.89 -20.23
N PRO A 96 -3.48 -2.68 -19.72
CA PRO A 96 -2.42 -3.68 -19.78
C PRO A 96 -2.70 -4.90 -18.88
N ILE A 97 -3.71 -4.83 -18.01
CA ILE A 97 -4.09 -5.88 -17.06
C ILE A 97 -5.48 -6.42 -17.38
N VAL A 98 -5.59 -7.75 -17.45
CA VAL A 98 -6.87 -8.45 -17.63
C VAL A 98 -7.71 -8.27 -16.35
N GLN A 99 -8.91 -7.73 -16.50
CA GLN A 99 -9.86 -7.59 -15.40
C GLN A 99 -10.29 -8.97 -14.89
N ASN A 100 -10.47 -9.13 -13.57
CA ASN A 100 -10.83 -10.38 -12.91
C ASN A 100 -9.75 -11.50 -12.97
N HIS A 101 -8.47 -11.14 -13.00
CA HIS A 101 -7.41 -12.13 -12.80
C HIS A 101 -7.50 -12.69 -11.38
N HIS A 102 -8.05 -13.89 -11.25
CA HIS A 102 -8.06 -14.62 -9.99
C HIS A 102 -6.63 -15.01 -9.64
N LEU A 103 -6.21 -14.73 -8.41
CA LEU A 103 -4.94 -15.20 -7.87
C LEU A 103 -4.98 -16.73 -7.82
N GLY A 104 -4.30 -17.37 -8.77
CA GLY A 104 -4.16 -18.82 -8.87
C GLY A 104 -2.75 -19.17 -9.33
N GLU A 105 -2.21 -20.27 -8.82
CA GLU A 105 -1.00 -20.85 -9.37
C GLU A 105 -1.37 -21.57 -10.67
N TYR A 106 -0.96 -21.00 -11.79
CA TYR A 106 -1.12 -21.65 -13.09
C TYR A 106 0.16 -22.43 -13.39
N PRO A 107 0.09 -23.74 -13.72
CA PRO A 107 1.28 -24.55 -14.01
C PRO A 107 2.18 -23.96 -15.09
N ASP A 108 1.62 -23.16 -15.99
CA ASP A 108 2.28 -22.58 -17.17
C ASP A 108 2.49 -21.05 -17.06
N GLN A 109 2.44 -20.47 -15.85
CA GLN A 109 2.62 -19.03 -15.67
C GLN A 109 4.06 -18.62 -16.01
N VAL A 110 4.25 -18.01 -17.19
CA VAL A 110 5.52 -17.37 -17.55
C VAL A 110 5.76 -16.22 -16.58
N LEU A 111 6.90 -16.26 -15.88
CA LEU A 111 7.30 -15.19 -14.97
C LEU A 111 7.29 -13.84 -15.69
N THR A 112 6.44 -12.92 -15.23
CA THR A 112 6.41 -11.56 -15.75
C THR A 112 7.79 -10.93 -15.56
N ASN A 113 8.38 -10.40 -16.63
CA ASN A 113 9.69 -9.74 -16.56
C ASN A 113 9.57 -8.51 -15.64
N LYS A 114 10.22 -8.59 -14.48
CA LYS A 114 10.21 -7.55 -13.44
C LYS A 114 10.89 -6.26 -13.90
N GLU A 115 11.86 -6.34 -14.80
CA GLU A 115 12.62 -5.18 -15.33
C GLU A 115 11.77 -4.28 -16.23
N ARG A 116 10.61 -4.75 -16.70
CA ARG A 116 9.69 -3.94 -17.50
C ARG A 116 8.91 -2.91 -16.67
N TYR A 117 8.88 -3.10 -15.35
CA TYR A 117 8.08 -2.32 -14.41
C TYR A 117 8.92 -1.68 -13.29
N GLN A 118 10.25 -1.74 -13.40
CA GLN A 118 11.20 -0.95 -12.60
C GLN A 118 11.73 0.20 -13.45
#